data_AF-A0A497UQW7-F1
#
_entry.id   AF-A0A497UQW7-F1
#
_cell.length_a   1.000
_cell.length_b   1.000
_cell.length_c   1.000
_cell.angle_alpha   90.00
_cell.angle_beta   90.00
_cell.angle_gamma   90.00
#
_symmetry.space_group_name_H-M   'P 1'
#
loop_
_entity.id
_entity.type
_entity.pdbx_description
1 polymer ?
#
loop_
_entity_poly.entity_id
_entity_poly.type
_entity_poly.pdbx_seq_one_letter_code
_entity_poly.pdbx_strand_id
1 'polypeptide(L)'
;MKKLIVTTALFAFTFFYSQKNQNYLQISYGSVCCGPASDKPVMSFLKDFKNKSQIKSMEVLIQKGRGREGEYTLYVGTDFLTKNQKNRLVRGLTAAISNQNNSKKSKNVGNVFFDSTAVVTQSELADVKNLTIYKK
;
A
#
# COMPACT_ATOMS: atom_id res chain seq x y z
N MET A 1 -27.96 25.19 -34.21
CA MET A 1 -26.73 24.92 -33.43
C MET A 1 -27.01 24.86 -31.92
N LYS A 2 -28.00 24.10 -31.44
CA LYS A 2 -28.35 24.00 -30.00
C LYS A 2 -28.25 22.58 -29.43
N LYS A 3 -28.02 21.57 -30.28
CA LYS A 3 -27.98 20.15 -29.88
C LYS A 3 -26.60 19.65 -29.45
N LEU A 4 -25.54 20.45 -29.64
CA LEU A 4 -24.16 20.06 -29.36
C LEU A 4 -23.73 20.31 -27.91
N ILE A 5 -24.40 21.23 -27.20
CA ILE A 5 -24.06 21.59 -25.82
C ILE A 5 -24.53 20.51 -24.83
N VAL A 6 -25.66 19.85 -25.13
CA VAL A 6 -26.26 18.83 -24.25
C VAL A 6 -25.42 17.55 -24.23
N THR A 7 -24.79 17.19 -25.35
CA THR A 7 -23.95 15.99 -25.45
C THR A 7 -22.62 16.10 -24.70
N THR A 8 -22.04 17.30 -24.56
CA THR A 8 -20.79 17.50 -23.81
C THR A 8 -21.02 17.50 -22.30
N ALA A 9 -22.18 17.97 -21.83
CA ALA A 9 -22.53 17.97 -20.40
C ALA A 9 -22.77 16.55 -19.85
N LEU A 10 -23.31 15.64 -20.65
CA LEU A 10 -23.55 14.24 -20.25
C LEU A 10 -22.27 13.41 -20.10
N PHE A 11 -21.20 13.73 -20.83
CA PHE A 11 -19.92 13.00 -20.73
C PHE A 11 -19.03 13.46 -19.56
N ALA A 12 -19.30 14.62 -18.95
CA ALA A 12 -18.48 15.14 -17.85
C ALA A 12 -18.71 14.41 -16.51
N PHE A 13 -19.89 13.82 -16.29
CA PHE A 13 -20.24 13.22 -14.99
C PHE A 13 -19.66 11.82 -14.75
N THR A 14 -19.24 11.10 -15.79
CA THR A 14 -18.74 9.71 -15.64
C THR A 14 -17.30 9.65 -15.09
N PHE A 15 -16.52 10.73 -15.20
CA PHE A 15 -15.14 10.73 -14.73
C PHE A 15 -14.97 10.94 -13.21
N PHE A 16 -15.97 11.53 -12.53
CA PHE A 16 -15.86 11.82 -11.09
C PHE A 16 -16.17 10.63 -10.17
N TYR A 17 -16.80 9.57 -10.68
CA TYR A 17 -17.19 8.40 -9.86
C TYR A 17 -16.09 7.33 -9.74
N SER A 18 -15.03 7.39 -10.55
CA SER A 18 -14.01 6.33 -10.58
C SER A 18 -12.98 6.38 -9.45
N GLN A 19 -12.95 7.42 -8.61
CA GLN A 19 -11.87 7.65 -7.63
C GLN A 19 -12.22 7.34 -6.16
N LYS A 20 -13.43 6.83 -5.85
CA LYS A 20 -13.91 6.81 -4.45
C LYS A 20 -13.75 5.50 -3.67
N ASN A 21 -13.23 4.42 -4.26
CA ASN A 21 -13.14 3.12 -3.60
C ASN A 21 -11.82 2.41 -3.88
N GLN A 22 -10.72 3.00 -3.39
CA GLN A 22 -9.42 2.31 -3.41
C GLN A 22 -9.26 1.44 -2.15
N ASN A 23 -8.75 0.23 -2.33
CA ASN A 23 -8.45 -0.76 -1.30
C ASN A 23 -6.94 -0.97 -1.16
N TYR A 24 -6.49 -0.96 0.08
CA TYR A 24 -5.08 -1.05 0.45
C TYR A 24 -4.81 -2.26 1.32
N LEU A 25 -3.66 -2.89 1.09
CA LEU A 25 -3.06 -3.83 2.04
C LEU A 25 -2.21 -3.05 3.04
N GLN A 26 -2.38 -3.34 4.32
CA GLN A 26 -1.68 -2.65 5.41
C GLN A 26 -0.44 -3.44 5.86
N ILE A 27 0.72 -2.78 5.93
CA ILE A 27 1.97 -3.35 6.43
C ILE A 27 2.53 -2.43 7.51
N SER A 28 2.57 -2.89 8.76
CA SER A 28 3.02 -2.07 9.89
C SER A 28 4.45 -2.43 10.31
N TYR A 29 5.27 -1.42 10.53
CA TYR A 29 6.66 -1.56 10.95
C TYR A 29 6.77 -1.12 12.41
N GLY A 30 6.84 -2.10 13.30
CA GLY A 30 7.06 -1.86 14.73
C GLY A 30 8.54 -1.90 15.08
N SER A 31 8.87 -1.32 16.23
CA SER A 31 10.21 -1.37 16.83
C SER A 31 10.23 -2.25 18.08
N VAL A 32 11.42 -2.61 18.55
CA VAL A 32 11.65 -3.31 19.83
C VAL A 32 12.55 -2.45 20.72
N CYS A 33 13.71 -2.05 20.17
CA CYS A 33 14.45 -0.89 20.63
C CYS A 33 15.01 -0.17 19.42
N CYS A 34 15.13 1.15 19.55
CA CYS A 34 16.06 1.92 18.75
C CYS A 34 15.66 2.00 17.27
N GLY A 35 14.37 1.83 16.96
CA GLY A 35 13.78 2.05 15.64
C GLY A 35 13.14 0.82 14.96
N PRO A 36 12.31 1.05 13.93
CA PRO A 36 11.61 -0.02 13.22
C PRO A 36 12.53 -0.82 12.30
N ALA A 37 12.03 -1.95 11.82
CA ALA A 37 12.69 -2.71 10.76
C ALA A 37 12.80 -1.91 9.45
N SER A 38 13.81 -2.24 8.63
CA SER A 38 13.98 -1.64 7.30
C SER A 38 12.84 -2.04 6.36
N ASP A 39 12.33 -1.08 5.59
CA ASP A 39 11.37 -1.31 4.50
C ASP A 39 11.98 -1.97 3.25
N LYS A 40 13.31 -2.03 3.13
CA LYS A 40 14.00 -2.46 1.90
C LYS A 40 13.52 -3.81 1.37
N PRO A 41 13.38 -4.89 2.18
CA PRO A 41 12.98 -6.19 1.65
C PRO A 41 11.57 -6.17 1.03
N VAL A 42 10.62 -5.54 1.73
CA VAL A 42 9.23 -5.40 1.25
C VAL A 42 9.18 -4.50 0.01
N MET A 43 9.85 -3.36 0.02
CA MET A 43 9.85 -2.44 -1.13
C MET A 43 10.53 -3.03 -2.36
N SER A 44 11.61 -3.79 -2.17
CA SER A 44 12.26 -4.52 -3.28
C SER A 44 11.30 -5.55 -3.87
N PHE A 45 10.62 -6.32 -3.03
CA PHE A 45 9.60 -7.26 -3.48
C PHE A 45 8.47 -6.56 -4.25
N LEU A 46 7.94 -5.45 -3.75
CA LEU A 46 6.86 -4.70 -4.42
C LEU A 46 7.31 -4.19 -5.80
N LYS A 47 8.55 -3.69 -5.90
CA LYS A 47 9.15 -3.26 -7.17
C LYS A 47 9.27 -4.42 -8.16
N ASP A 48 9.77 -5.56 -7.70
CA ASP A 48 9.90 -6.76 -8.54
C ASP A 48 8.54 -7.29 -8.97
N PHE A 49 7.57 -7.31 -8.06
CA PHE A 49 6.20 -7.72 -8.34
C PHE A 49 5.56 -6.82 -9.40
N LYS A 50 5.72 -5.49 -9.28
CA LYS A 50 5.24 -4.52 -10.27
C LYS A 50 5.80 -4.84 -11.66
N ASN A 51 7.12 -5.04 -11.75
CA ASN A 51 7.81 -5.32 -13.01
C ASN A 51 7.38 -6.65 -13.62
N LYS A 52 7.37 -7.73 -12.82
CA LYS A 52 6.97 -9.08 -13.26
C LYS A 52 5.50 -9.17 -13.65
N SER A 53 4.65 -8.38 -13.02
CA SER A 53 3.21 -8.33 -13.31
C SER A 53 2.85 -7.32 -14.39
N GLN A 54 3.83 -6.61 -14.95
CA GLN A 54 3.67 -5.59 -16.01
C GLN A 54 2.66 -4.49 -15.66
N ILE A 55 2.64 -4.04 -14.40
CA ILE A 55 1.70 -3.03 -13.93
C ILE A 55 2.33 -1.64 -14.07
N LYS A 56 1.59 -0.69 -14.66
CA LYS A 56 2.07 0.68 -14.94
C LYS A 56 2.45 1.44 -13.67
N SER A 57 1.56 1.46 -12.68
CA SER A 57 1.75 2.16 -11.41
C SER A 57 1.32 1.27 -10.24
N MET A 58 2.01 1.42 -9.12
CA MET A 58 1.65 0.81 -7.84
C MET A 58 1.73 1.92 -6.82
N GLU A 59 0.59 2.29 -6.27
CA GLU A 59 0.52 3.29 -5.21
C GLU A 59 0.96 2.66 -3.89
N VAL A 60 1.85 3.35 -3.20
CA VAL A 60 2.23 3.04 -1.83
C VAL A 60 2.10 4.34 -1.03
N LEU A 61 1.26 4.32 0.00
CA LEU A 61 1.15 5.41 0.97
C LEU A 61 1.92 5.04 2.23
N ILE A 62 2.39 6.04 2.96
CA ILE A 62 3.08 5.88 4.22
C ILE A 62 2.45 6.78 5.29
N GLN A 63 2.05 6.16 6.39
CA GLN A 63 1.68 6.84 7.62
C GLN A 63 2.87 6.84 8.56
N LYS A 64 3.42 8.03 8.85
CA LYS A 64 4.54 8.22 9.78
C LYS A 64 4.06 8.64 11.18
N GLY A 65 4.99 8.61 12.14
CA GLY A 65 4.70 9.05 13.51
C GLY A 65 3.79 8.08 14.25
N ARG A 66 3.88 6.79 13.93
CA ARG A 66 3.35 5.74 14.80
C ARG A 66 4.40 5.55 15.90
N GLY A 67 3.96 5.42 17.14
CA GLY A 67 4.83 5.12 18.28
C GLY A 67 5.90 6.17 18.58
N ARG A 68 6.92 5.77 19.35
CA ARG A 68 7.95 6.66 19.92
C ARG A 68 9.31 6.57 19.23
N GLU A 69 9.55 5.50 18.48
CA GLU A 69 10.85 5.20 17.86
C GLU A 69 10.82 5.36 16.33
N GLY A 70 9.75 5.96 15.80
CA GLY A 70 9.59 6.22 14.37
C GLY A 70 8.91 5.09 13.63
N GLU A 71 8.07 4.31 14.30
CA GLU A 71 7.21 3.31 13.69
C GLU A 71 6.33 3.94 12.59
N TYR A 72 5.98 3.14 11.59
CA TYR A 72 5.19 3.60 10.45
C TYR A 72 4.38 2.46 9.85
N THR A 73 3.41 2.83 9.03
CA THR A 73 2.59 1.88 8.29
C THR A 73 2.66 2.20 6.81
N LEU A 74 2.85 1.18 5.97
CA LEU A 74 2.70 1.27 4.52
C LEU A 74 1.33 0.75 4.10
N TYR A 75 0.72 1.43 3.14
CA TYR A 75 -0.54 1.03 2.51
C TYR A 75 -0.30 0.82 1.03
N VAL A 76 -0.50 -0.40 0.54
CA VAL A 76 -0.24 -0.77 -0.86
C VAL A 76 -1.57 -0.89 -1.59
N GLY A 77 -1.80 -0.04 -2.59
CA GLY A 77 -3.04 -0.06 -3.37
C GLY A 77 -3.16 -1.35 -4.20
N THR A 78 -4.38 -1.90 -4.31
CA THR A 78 -4.60 -3.20 -4.96
C THR A 78 -5.67 -3.26 -6.04
N ASP A 79 -6.46 -2.20 -6.26
CA ASP A 79 -7.64 -2.29 -7.16
C ASP A 79 -7.29 -2.44 -8.63
N PHE A 80 -6.08 -2.03 -9.03
CA PHE A 80 -5.57 -2.23 -10.38
C PHE A 80 -5.12 -3.69 -10.63
N LEU A 81 -5.17 -4.56 -9.62
CA LEU A 81 -4.75 -5.95 -9.71
C LEU A 81 -5.95 -6.85 -10.04
N THR A 82 -5.73 -7.80 -10.95
CA THR A 82 -6.63 -8.95 -11.06
C THR A 82 -6.62 -9.78 -9.77
N LYS A 83 -7.68 -10.56 -9.51
CA LYS A 83 -7.76 -11.48 -8.37
C LYS A 83 -6.52 -12.38 -8.25
N ASN A 84 -6.03 -12.89 -9.37
CA ASN A 84 -4.84 -13.74 -9.41
C ASN A 84 -3.55 -12.98 -9.09
N GLN A 85 -3.43 -11.72 -9.50
CA GLN A 85 -2.30 -10.87 -9.12
C GLN A 85 -2.38 -10.52 -7.63
N LYS A 86 -3.56 -10.16 -7.10
CA LYS A 86 -3.76 -9.88 -5.68
C LYS A 86 -3.37 -11.09 -4.82
N ASN A 87 -3.80 -12.31 -5.18
CA ASN A 87 -3.41 -13.53 -4.48
C ASN A 87 -1.91 -13.83 -4.54
N ARG A 88 -1.23 -13.46 -5.64
CA ARG A 88 0.24 -13.58 -5.75
C ARG A 88 0.95 -12.52 -4.91
N LEU A 89 0.43 -11.30 -4.91
CA LEU A 89 0.96 -10.20 -4.10
C LEU A 89 0.90 -10.55 -2.62
N VAL A 90 -0.26 -10.97 -2.12
CA VAL A 90 -0.45 -11.36 -0.72
C VAL A 90 0.51 -12.48 -0.32
N ARG A 91 0.56 -13.58 -1.09
CA ARG A 91 1.49 -14.68 -0.80
C ARG A 91 2.95 -14.25 -0.80
N GLY A 92 3.34 -13.41 -1.76
CA GLY A 92 4.70 -12.89 -1.86
C GLY A 92 5.06 -11.94 -0.71
N LEU A 93 4.14 -11.07 -0.29
CA LEU A 93 4.30 -10.21 0.89
C LEU A 93 4.45 -11.04 2.16
N THR A 94 3.58 -12.03 2.38
CA THR A 94 3.67 -12.95 3.53
C THR A 94 5.04 -13.63 3.58
N ALA A 95 5.52 -14.15 2.45
CA ALA A 95 6.83 -14.80 2.36
C ALA A 95 7.98 -13.80 2.62
N ALA A 96 7.97 -12.64 1.97
CA ALA A 96 9.02 -11.62 2.12
C ALA A 96 9.13 -11.12 3.57
N ILE A 97 7.99 -10.89 4.22
CA ILE A 97 7.91 -10.40 5.61
C ILE A 97 8.31 -11.50 6.59
N SER A 98 7.84 -12.74 6.39
CA SER A 98 8.26 -13.88 7.22
C SER A 98 9.77 -14.09 7.14
N ASN A 99 10.34 -14.09 5.93
CA ASN A 99 11.78 -14.21 5.74
C ASN A 99 12.54 -13.06 6.40
N GLN A 100 12.07 -11.82 6.27
CA GLN A 100 12.68 -10.65 6.90
C GLN A 100 12.68 -10.78 8.44
N ASN A 101 11.55 -11.16 9.04
CA ASN A 101 11.43 -11.29 10.49
C ASN A 101 12.25 -12.47 11.04
N ASN A 102 12.35 -13.57 10.29
CA ASN A 102 13.12 -14.75 10.70
C ASN A 102 14.63 -14.57 10.49
N SER A 103 15.05 -13.73 9.54
CA SER A 103 16.47 -13.49 9.22
C SER A 103 17.07 -12.28 9.95
N LYS A 104 16.45 -11.84 11.06
CA LYS A 104 16.91 -10.68 11.81
C LYS A 104 18.27 -10.94 12.44
N LYS A 105 19.21 -10.02 12.21
CA LYS A 105 20.58 -10.09 12.76
C LYS A 105 20.64 -9.93 14.28
N SER A 106 19.63 -9.31 14.89
CA SER A 106 19.56 -9.05 16.33
C SER A 106 18.12 -9.00 16.80
N LYS A 107 17.91 -9.37 18.08
CA LYS A 107 16.62 -9.28 18.77
C LYS A 107 16.12 -7.84 18.94
N ASN A 108 17.02 -6.86 18.84
CA ASN A 108 16.68 -5.44 18.98
C ASN A 108 16.02 -4.87 17.71
N VAL A 109 16.12 -5.57 16.57
CA VAL A 109 15.48 -5.14 15.33
C VAL A 109 13.97 -5.35 15.42
N GLY A 110 13.23 -4.30 15.09
CA GLY A 110 11.78 -4.28 14.99
C GLY A 110 11.17 -5.41 14.15
N ASN A 111 9.85 -5.55 14.23
CA ASN A 111 9.09 -6.53 13.46
C ASN A 111 8.28 -5.84 12.37
N VAL A 112 8.10 -6.54 11.24
CA VAL A 112 7.14 -6.16 10.21
C VAL A 112 5.89 -7.02 10.38
N PHE A 113 4.73 -6.38 10.46
CA PHE A 113 3.43 -7.02 10.65
C PHE A 113 2.59 -6.88 9.40
N PHE A 114 1.99 -7.99 8.98
CA PHE A 114 1.10 -8.04 7.82
C PHE A 114 -0.02 -9.03 8.08
N ASP A 115 -1.25 -8.53 8.05
CA ASP A 115 -2.45 -9.35 8.03
C ASP A 115 -2.94 -9.45 6.59
N SER A 116 -2.88 -10.65 6.03
CA SER A 116 -3.29 -10.91 4.64
C SER A 116 -4.79 -10.73 4.39
N THR A 117 -5.59 -10.67 5.46
CA THR A 117 -7.05 -10.54 5.40
C THR A 117 -7.51 -9.10 5.64
N ALA A 118 -6.68 -8.29 6.28
CA ALA A 118 -6.96 -6.89 6.53
C ALA A 118 -6.87 -6.08 5.22
N VAL A 119 -7.97 -5.41 4.89
CA VAL A 119 -8.05 -4.47 3.78
C VAL A 119 -8.53 -3.14 4.34
N VAL A 120 -7.81 -2.06 4.02
CA VAL A 120 -8.14 -0.71 4.43
C VAL A 120 -8.65 0.06 3.22
N THR A 121 -9.78 0.73 3.37
CA THR A 121 -10.39 1.53 2.31
C THR A 121 -9.84 2.96 2.30
N GLN A 122 -9.92 3.62 1.15
CA GLN A 122 -9.53 5.03 1.02
C GLN A 122 -10.30 5.95 1.98
N SER A 123 -11.57 5.65 2.26
CA SER A 123 -12.36 6.39 3.25
C SER A 123 -11.80 6.26 4.65
N GLU A 124 -11.32 5.08 5.04
CA GLU A 124 -10.64 4.90 6.34
C GLU A 124 -9.31 5.63 6.40
N LEU A 125 -8.62 5.78 5.27
CA LEU A 125 -7.36 6.53 5.19
C LEU A 125 -7.54 8.05 5.19
N ALA A 126 -8.72 8.57 4.86
CA ALA A 126 -8.98 10.02 4.81
C ALA A 126 -8.79 10.68 6.18
N ASP A 127 -9.11 9.96 7.26
CA ASP A 127 -8.99 10.44 8.64
C ASP A 127 -7.61 10.16 9.26
N VAL A 128 -6.72 9.49 8.52
CA VAL A 128 -5.40 9.11 9.01
C VAL A 128 -4.44 10.30 8.94
N LYS A 129 -4.01 10.78 10.11
CA LYS A 129 -2.98 11.82 10.22
C LYS A 129 -1.62 11.32 9.73
N ASN A 130 -0.79 12.24 9.22
CA ASN A 130 0.58 11.99 8.76
C ASN A 130 0.70 10.95 7.64
N LEU A 131 -0.37 10.81 6.84
CA LEU A 131 -0.40 10.00 5.63
C LEU A 131 0.16 10.80 4.46
N THR A 132 1.15 10.23 3.76
CA THR A 132 1.75 10.84 2.57
C THR A 132 2.02 9.77 1.52
N ILE A 133 2.20 10.17 0.26
CA ILE A 133 2.66 9.25 -0.78
C ILE A 133 4.10 8.83 -0.45
N TYR A 134 4.36 7.52 -0.48
CA TYR A 134 5.71 7.01 -0.32
C TYR A 134 6.57 7.43 -1.52
N LYS A 135 7.53 8.31 -1.26
CA LYS A 135 8.51 8.78 -2.23
C LYS A 135 9.89 8.27 -1.79
N LYS A 136 10.48 7.38 -2.58
CA LYS A 136 11.87 6.94 -2.39
C LYS A 136 12.55 6.85 -3.74
#